data_AF-A0A286GLG5-F1
#
_entry.id   AF-A0A286GLG5-F1
#
_cell.length_a   1.000
_cell.length_b   1.000
_cell.length_c   1.000
_cell.angle_alpha   90.00
_cell.angle_beta   90.00
_cell.angle_gamma   90.00
#
_symmetry.space_group_name_H-M   'P 1'
#
loop_
_entity.id
_entity.type
_entity.pdbx_description
1 polymer ?
#
loop_
_entity_poly.entity_id
_entity_poly.type
_entity_poly.pdbx_seq_one_letter_code
_entity_poly.pdbx_strand_id
1 'polypeptide(L)'
;MGRRKIGVRLMAKIDYPVVLTKKDWDKKKPLIAKTKSTGIGDLLKNLEKYHGTIAWGEFDFTKHGALASIDGARDIAKKSYGSVKNIARACKDVASLANSWAAKFSKDKLIPKSAAQACKAIADAADDYGKQALAFEQLAEAEYATERKKIENTVRSALKPILSKGVQKVDLFLSDIATFKSSPTKQNLLKLATGDGGARGYCTQCKNWDQILKDFPEIRDPVFKGKAMDTYFPPVREYGANHAPNKWEEMLQDQMQKRGQTEDEALQMHANFLAKQVPEIKKFKGHLLDVLKVIG
;
A
#
# COMPACT_ATOMS: atom_id res chain seq x y z
N MET A 1 -16.82 -33.12 7.43
CA MET A 1 -15.68 -33.07 6.47
C MET A 1 -15.28 -31.62 6.23
N GLY A 2 -14.26 -31.13 6.94
CA GLY A 2 -13.77 -29.76 6.80
C GLY A 2 -12.89 -29.62 5.56
N ARG A 3 -13.31 -28.80 4.59
CA ARG A 3 -12.44 -28.35 3.51
C ARG A 3 -11.32 -27.50 4.13
N ARG A 4 -10.15 -28.08 4.33
CA ARG A 4 -8.92 -27.31 4.58
C ARG A 4 -8.73 -26.41 3.37
N LYS A 5 -8.95 -25.11 3.55
CA LYS A 5 -8.45 -24.09 2.62
C LYS A 5 -6.93 -24.24 2.65
N ILE A 6 -6.38 -24.93 1.66
CA ILE A 6 -4.95 -24.87 1.38
C ILE A 6 -4.72 -23.41 1.02
N GLY A 7 -4.22 -22.63 1.98
CA GLY A 7 -3.64 -21.34 1.70
C GLY A 7 -2.45 -21.60 0.80
N VAL A 8 -2.69 -21.63 -0.51
CA VAL A 8 -1.62 -21.66 -1.50
C VAL A 8 -0.88 -20.36 -1.27
N ARG A 9 0.26 -20.46 -0.59
CA ARG A 9 1.24 -19.39 -0.52
C ARG A 9 1.64 -19.14 -1.98
N LEU A 10 1.06 -18.11 -2.58
CA LEU A 10 1.32 -17.76 -3.96
C LEU A 10 2.81 -17.44 -4.10
N MET A 11 3.38 -17.94 -5.18
CA MET A 11 4.81 -18.11 -5.35
C MET A 11 5.48 -16.78 -5.68
N ALA A 12 6.14 -16.15 -4.70
CA ALA A 12 7.11 -15.08 -4.95
C ALA A 12 8.25 -15.50 -5.91
N LYS A 13 8.43 -16.82 -6.11
CA LYS A 13 9.44 -17.40 -6.98
C LYS A 13 8.89 -18.67 -7.62
N ILE A 14 9.19 -18.89 -8.91
CA ILE A 14 9.01 -20.21 -9.54
C ILE A 14 10.26 -21.04 -9.30
N ASP A 15 10.12 -22.27 -8.79
CA ASP A 15 11.28 -23.13 -8.57
C ASP A 15 11.87 -23.66 -9.88
N TYR A 16 13.19 -23.71 -9.96
CA TYR A 16 13.90 -24.22 -11.13
C TYR A 16 13.84 -25.77 -11.16
N PRO A 17 13.29 -26.39 -12.22
CA PRO A 17 13.18 -27.85 -12.28
C PRO A 17 14.54 -28.54 -12.38
N VAL A 18 14.80 -29.53 -11.51
CA VAL A 18 16.06 -30.28 -11.50
C VAL A 18 16.35 -30.95 -12.84
N VAL A 19 15.30 -31.44 -13.54
CA VAL A 19 15.40 -32.07 -14.87
C VAL A 19 15.95 -31.13 -15.94
N LEU A 20 15.79 -29.82 -15.76
CA LEU A 20 16.32 -28.80 -16.66
C LEU A 20 17.74 -28.36 -16.32
N THR A 21 18.36 -28.91 -15.27
CA THR A 21 19.77 -28.62 -14.97
C THR A 21 20.69 -29.35 -15.95
N LYS A 22 21.77 -28.70 -16.37
CA LYS A 22 22.82 -29.35 -17.17
C LYS A 22 23.39 -30.58 -16.44
N LYS A 23 23.51 -30.48 -15.11
CA LYS A 23 24.02 -31.57 -14.26
C LYS A 23 23.14 -32.82 -14.33
N ASP A 24 21.81 -32.67 -14.29
CA ASP A 24 20.89 -33.81 -14.40
C ASP A 24 20.92 -34.40 -15.82
N TRP A 25 20.96 -33.54 -16.85
CA TRP A 25 21.15 -34.00 -18.23
C TRP A 25 22.44 -34.78 -18.41
N ASP A 26 23.59 -34.29 -17.95
CA ASP A 26 24.88 -34.97 -18.12
C ASP A 26 24.91 -36.35 -17.44
N LYS A 27 24.17 -36.53 -16.35
CA LYS A 27 24.00 -37.83 -15.67
C LYS A 27 23.11 -38.78 -16.46
N LYS A 28 22.01 -38.29 -17.01
CA LYS A 28 20.97 -39.10 -17.67
C LYS A 28 21.17 -39.24 -19.18
N LYS A 29 22.06 -38.45 -19.78
CA LYS A 29 22.24 -38.46 -21.24
C LYS A 29 22.74 -39.84 -21.69
N PRO A 30 22.11 -40.40 -22.74
CA PRO A 30 22.49 -41.71 -23.27
C PRO A 30 23.93 -41.69 -23.76
N LEU A 31 24.60 -42.86 -23.78
CA LEU A 31 25.98 -43.00 -24.26
C LEU A 31 26.22 -42.34 -25.63
N ILE A 32 25.23 -42.38 -26.52
CA ILE A 32 25.33 -41.75 -27.85
C ILE A 32 25.35 -40.21 -27.81
N ALA A 33 24.74 -39.59 -26.79
CA ALA A 33 24.85 -38.16 -26.52
C ALA A 33 26.14 -37.81 -25.76
N LYS A 34 26.94 -38.81 -25.35
CA LYS A 34 28.33 -38.62 -24.88
C LYS A 34 29.31 -38.57 -26.04
N THR A 35 29.00 -39.22 -27.17
CA THR A 35 29.87 -39.27 -28.36
C THR A 35 29.53 -38.24 -29.42
N LYS A 36 28.27 -37.76 -29.48
CA LYS A 36 27.84 -36.65 -30.36
C LYS A 36 27.17 -35.54 -29.55
N SER A 37 27.58 -34.30 -29.79
CA SER A 37 26.96 -33.14 -29.12
C SER A 37 25.53 -32.93 -29.62
N THR A 38 24.57 -32.91 -28.70
CA THR A 38 23.17 -32.62 -29.00
C THR A 38 22.81 -31.14 -28.92
N GLY A 39 23.68 -30.30 -28.35
CA GLY A 39 23.42 -28.89 -28.04
C GLY A 39 22.46 -28.63 -26.87
N ILE A 40 21.75 -29.67 -26.38
CA ILE A 40 20.77 -29.54 -25.28
C ILE A 40 21.44 -29.00 -24.01
N GLY A 41 22.62 -29.51 -23.65
CA GLY A 41 23.32 -29.11 -22.42
C GLY A 41 23.68 -27.62 -22.37
N ASP A 42 23.97 -27.01 -23.53
CA ASP A 42 24.30 -25.57 -23.60
C ASP A 42 23.05 -24.70 -23.46
N LEU A 43 21.93 -25.12 -24.07
CA LEU A 43 20.65 -24.45 -23.86
C LEU A 43 20.18 -24.55 -22.40
N LEU A 44 20.34 -25.70 -21.76
CA LEU A 44 20.01 -25.87 -20.33
C LEU A 44 20.87 -24.96 -19.44
N LYS A 45 22.18 -24.86 -19.71
CA LYS A 45 23.08 -23.94 -19.00
C LYS A 45 22.63 -22.48 -19.15
N ASN A 46 22.23 -22.08 -20.35
CA ASN A 46 21.74 -20.72 -20.60
C ASN A 46 20.39 -20.47 -19.90
N LEU A 47 19.49 -21.45 -19.92
CA LEU A 47 18.20 -21.38 -19.22
C LEU A 47 18.39 -21.24 -17.71
N GLU A 48 19.30 -22.01 -17.11
CA GLU A 48 19.67 -21.92 -15.69
C GLU A 48 20.25 -20.53 -15.36
N LYS A 49 21.09 -19.97 -16.24
CA LYS A 49 21.61 -18.60 -16.10
C LYS A 49 20.49 -17.57 -16.12
N TYR A 50 19.56 -17.64 -17.09
CA TYR A 50 18.42 -16.70 -17.14
C TYR A 50 17.60 -16.75 -15.84
N HIS A 51 17.32 -17.94 -15.33
CA HIS A 51 16.65 -18.10 -14.04
C HIS A 51 17.42 -17.46 -12.89
N GLY A 52 18.73 -17.70 -12.80
CA GLY A 52 19.59 -17.19 -11.73
C GLY A 52 19.79 -15.68 -11.75
N THR A 53 19.60 -15.01 -12.89
CA THR A 53 19.71 -13.54 -12.98
C THR A 53 18.50 -12.78 -12.47
N ILE A 54 17.36 -13.46 -12.24
CA ILE A 54 16.14 -12.81 -11.79
C ILE A 54 16.23 -12.54 -10.28
N ALA A 55 16.05 -11.29 -9.89
CA ALA A 55 15.92 -10.89 -8.50
C ALA A 55 14.54 -11.28 -7.96
N TRP A 56 14.33 -12.56 -7.69
CA TRP A 56 13.02 -13.10 -7.26
C TRP A 56 12.43 -12.42 -6.01
N GLY A 57 13.28 -11.81 -5.16
CA GLY A 57 12.84 -11.04 -4.01
C GLY A 57 12.00 -9.80 -4.37
N GLU A 58 12.09 -9.30 -5.60
CA GLU A 58 11.28 -8.15 -6.08
C GLU A 58 9.79 -8.50 -6.24
N PHE A 59 9.44 -9.79 -6.29
CA PHE A 59 8.04 -10.25 -6.38
C PHE A 59 7.44 -10.64 -5.02
N ASP A 60 8.16 -10.43 -3.92
CA ASP A 60 7.68 -10.73 -2.57
C ASP A 60 6.91 -9.55 -1.96
N PHE A 61 5.64 -9.42 -2.36
CA PHE A 61 4.77 -8.33 -1.89
C PHE A 61 4.42 -8.41 -0.40
N THR A 62 4.66 -9.55 0.25
CA THR A 62 4.32 -9.78 1.67
C THR A 62 5.23 -9.00 2.64
N LYS A 63 6.37 -8.50 2.17
CA LYS A 63 7.33 -7.72 2.97
C LYS A 63 6.94 -6.25 3.15
N HIS A 64 5.88 -5.79 2.50
CA HIS A 64 5.50 -4.37 2.49
C HIS A 64 4.35 -4.11 3.47
N GLY A 65 4.55 -3.13 4.35
CA GLY A 65 3.55 -2.75 5.37
C GLY A 65 2.78 -1.47 5.07
N ALA A 66 3.09 -0.78 3.97
CA ALA A 66 2.51 0.51 3.61
C ALA A 66 2.16 0.57 2.12
N LEU A 67 1.11 1.32 1.76
CA LEU A 67 0.60 1.42 0.38
C LEU A 67 1.66 1.94 -0.60
N ALA A 68 2.34 3.04 -0.26
CA ALA A 68 3.41 3.57 -1.11
C ALA A 68 4.56 2.58 -1.32
N SER A 69 4.87 1.76 -0.30
CA SER A 69 5.94 0.77 -0.37
C SER A 69 5.58 -0.40 -1.27
N ILE A 70 4.36 -0.94 -1.17
CA ILE A 70 3.90 -2.04 -2.03
C ILE A 70 3.67 -1.59 -3.48
N ASP A 71 3.18 -0.37 -3.69
CA ASP A 71 2.98 0.21 -5.02
C ASP A 71 4.35 0.42 -5.71
N GLY A 72 5.36 0.92 -4.98
CA GLY A 72 6.74 1.02 -5.48
C GLY A 72 7.38 -0.34 -5.78
N ALA A 73 7.11 -1.37 -4.97
CA ALA A 73 7.58 -2.73 -5.22
C ALA A 73 7.00 -3.31 -6.51
N ARG A 74 5.70 -3.07 -6.78
CA ARG A 74 5.07 -3.48 -8.03
C ARG A 74 5.72 -2.83 -9.25
N ASP A 75 6.06 -1.55 -9.17
CA ASP A 75 6.70 -0.85 -10.28
C ASP A 75 8.11 -1.38 -10.58
N ILE A 76 8.82 -1.85 -9.56
CA ILE A 76 10.09 -2.58 -9.73
C ILE A 76 9.82 -3.94 -10.37
N ALA A 77 8.90 -4.74 -9.82
CA ALA A 77 8.53 -6.05 -10.34
C ALA A 77 8.12 -6.02 -11.83
N LYS A 78 7.38 -4.99 -12.24
CA LYS A 78 6.99 -4.78 -13.65
C LYS A 78 8.16 -4.68 -14.61
N LYS A 79 9.25 -4.05 -14.19
CA LYS A 79 10.48 -3.95 -15.00
C LYS A 79 11.15 -5.33 -15.16
N SER A 80 10.99 -6.19 -14.16
CA SER A 80 11.56 -7.54 -14.11
C SER A 80 10.74 -8.61 -14.84
N TYR A 81 9.47 -8.34 -15.18
CA TYR A 81 8.65 -9.29 -15.99
C TYR A 81 9.25 -9.60 -17.36
N GLY A 82 9.99 -8.66 -17.97
CA GLY A 82 10.70 -8.92 -19.22
C GLY A 82 11.71 -10.06 -19.12
N SER A 83 12.43 -10.14 -18.00
CA SER A 83 13.40 -11.21 -17.72
C SER A 83 12.70 -12.56 -17.52
N VAL A 84 11.53 -12.59 -16.89
CA VAL A 84 10.72 -13.82 -16.75
C VAL A 84 10.23 -14.30 -18.12
N LYS A 85 9.81 -13.40 -19.02
CA LYS A 85 9.40 -13.75 -20.39
C LYS A 85 10.56 -14.35 -21.21
N ASN A 86 11.81 -13.97 -20.93
CA ASN A 86 12.97 -14.58 -21.57
C ASN A 86 13.16 -16.05 -21.16
N ILE A 87 12.77 -16.44 -19.95
CA ILE A 87 12.74 -17.86 -19.55
C ILE A 87 11.78 -18.63 -20.46
N ALA A 88 10.56 -18.14 -20.67
CA ALA A 88 9.59 -18.82 -21.52
C ALA A 88 10.10 -19.02 -22.96
N ARG A 89 10.81 -18.03 -23.52
CA ARG A 89 11.47 -18.15 -24.83
C ARG A 89 12.57 -19.21 -24.82
N ALA A 90 13.47 -19.17 -23.84
CA ALA A 90 14.54 -20.16 -23.72
C ALA A 90 14.00 -21.59 -23.49
N CYS A 91 12.91 -21.73 -22.75
CA CYS A 91 12.19 -23.00 -22.59
C CYS A 91 11.66 -23.54 -23.93
N LYS A 92 11.10 -22.68 -24.79
CA LYS A 92 10.64 -23.06 -26.12
C LYS A 92 11.79 -23.61 -26.98
N ASP A 93 12.96 -22.98 -26.92
CA ASP A 93 14.15 -23.43 -27.65
C ASP A 93 14.65 -24.79 -27.15
N VAL A 94 14.70 -24.97 -25.82
CA VAL A 94 15.04 -26.26 -25.18
C VAL A 94 14.04 -27.34 -25.60
N ALA A 95 12.74 -27.07 -25.48
CA ALA A 95 11.70 -28.03 -25.80
C ALA A 95 11.71 -28.44 -27.28
N SER A 96 11.91 -27.47 -28.18
CA SER A 96 12.01 -27.73 -29.63
C SER A 96 13.22 -28.63 -29.95
N LEU A 97 14.41 -28.27 -29.44
CA LEU A 97 15.62 -29.06 -29.69
C LEU A 97 15.52 -30.47 -29.10
N ALA A 98 15.03 -30.58 -27.87
CA ALA A 98 14.88 -31.87 -27.19
C ALA A 98 13.85 -32.77 -27.88
N ASN A 99 12.70 -32.24 -28.34
CA ASN A 99 11.74 -33.00 -29.14
C ASN A 99 12.35 -33.46 -30.47
N SER A 100 13.16 -32.62 -31.14
CA SER A 100 13.82 -33.01 -32.39
C SER A 100 14.77 -34.19 -32.21
N TRP A 101 15.49 -34.24 -31.09
CA TRP A 101 16.39 -35.35 -30.74
C TRP A 101 15.61 -36.58 -30.30
N ALA A 102 14.53 -36.42 -29.53
CA ALA A 102 13.64 -37.52 -29.17
C ALA A 102 13.12 -38.24 -30.42
N ALA A 103 12.68 -37.48 -31.43
CA ALA A 103 12.20 -38.04 -32.70
C ALA A 103 13.29 -38.70 -33.55
N LYS A 104 14.53 -38.18 -33.51
CA LYS A 104 15.68 -38.82 -34.17
C LYS A 104 16.05 -40.14 -33.50
N PHE A 105 16.17 -40.13 -32.17
CA PHE A 105 16.53 -41.32 -31.39
C PHE A 105 15.46 -42.40 -31.40
N SER A 106 14.17 -42.04 -31.53
CA SER A 106 13.11 -43.03 -31.66
C SER A 106 13.11 -43.76 -33.00
N LYS A 107 13.68 -43.15 -34.05
CA LYS A 107 13.74 -43.74 -35.41
C LYS A 107 14.94 -44.67 -35.59
N ASP A 108 16.01 -44.45 -34.83
CA ASP A 108 17.23 -45.25 -34.94
C ASP A 108 17.15 -46.50 -34.05
N LYS A 109 17.11 -47.68 -34.69
CA LYS A 109 17.00 -48.98 -34.00
C LYS A 109 18.24 -49.32 -33.16
N LEU A 110 19.38 -48.69 -33.42
CA LEU A 110 20.63 -48.91 -32.68
C LEU A 110 20.67 -48.09 -31.39
N ILE A 111 19.73 -47.15 -31.20
CA ILE A 111 19.68 -46.27 -30.04
C ILE A 111 18.68 -46.83 -29.02
N PRO A 112 19.09 -47.01 -27.75
CA PRO A 112 18.17 -47.46 -26.70
C PRO A 112 16.96 -46.51 -26.54
N LYS A 113 15.76 -47.07 -26.33
CA LYS A 113 14.53 -46.28 -26.13
C LYS A 113 14.63 -45.25 -25.00
N SER A 114 15.44 -45.53 -23.98
CA SER A 114 15.71 -44.62 -22.86
C SER A 114 16.34 -43.28 -23.30
N ALA A 115 17.06 -43.25 -24.43
CA ALA A 115 17.61 -42.03 -25.01
C ALA A 115 16.51 -41.07 -25.48
N ALA A 116 15.53 -41.58 -26.22
CA ALA A 116 14.39 -40.81 -26.69
C ALA A 116 13.53 -40.33 -25.51
N GLN A 117 13.32 -41.20 -24.50
CA GLN A 117 12.60 -40.86 -23.27
C GLN A 117 13.27 -39.74 -22.47
N ALA A 118 14.60 -39.76 -22.34
CA ALA A 118 15.34 -38.71 -21.63
C ALA A 118 15.20 -37.34 -22.33
N CYS A 119 15.29 -37.32 -23.66
CA CYS A 119 15.07 -36.09 -24.44
C CYS A 119 13.62 -35.60 -24.31
N LYS A 120 12.65 -36.52 -24.34
CA LYS A 120 11.24 -36.19 -24.19
C LYS A 120 10.93 -35.61 -22.80
N ALA A 121 11.49 -36.19 -21.74
CA ALA A 121 11.34 -35.67 -20.37
C ALA A 121 11.87 -34.24 -20.22
N ILE A 122 12.98 -33.89 -20.89
CA ILE A 122 13.48 -32.50 -20.93
C ILE A 122 12.50 -31.60 -21.68
N ALA A 123 12.00 -32.07 -22.83
CA ALA A 123 11.07 -31.28 -23.63
C ALA A 123 9.78 -30.95 -22.87
N ASP A 124 9.21 -31.95 -22.19
CA ASP A 124 7.98 -31.81 -21.42
C ASP A 124 8.21 -30.91 -20.19
N ALA A 125 9.33 -31.10 -19.46
CA ALA A 125 9.69 -30.23 -18.34
C ALA A 125 9.92 -28.77 -18.76
N ALA A 126 10.54 -28.55 -19.92
CA ALA A 126 10.78 -27.20 -20.45
C ALA A 126 9.47 -26.53 -20.87
N ASP A 127 8.56 -27.26 -21.52
CA ASP A 127 7.23 -26.77 -21.89
C ASP A 127 6.42 -26.36 -20.65
N ASP A 128 6.35 -27.22 -19.63
CA ASP A 128 5.66 -26.93 -18.38
C ASP A 128 6.27 -25.74 -17.62
N TYR A 129 7.60 -25.66 -17.58
CA TYR A 129 8.28 -24.53 -16.94
C TYR A 129 8.07 -23.22 -17.71
N GLY A 130 8.07 -23.29 -19.05
CA GLY A 130 7.75 -22.15 -19.93
C GLY A 130 6.33 -21.64 -19.71
N LYS A 131 5.34 -22.54 -19.56
CA LYS A 131 3.96 -22.17 -19.23
C LYS A 131 3.87 -21.47 -17.87
N GLN A 132 4.58 -21.96 -16.86
CA GLN A 132 4.64 -21.30 -15.55
C GLN A 132 5.24 -19.88 -15.66
N ALA A 133 6.33 -19.72 -16.40
CA ALA A 133 6.94 -18.41 -16.63
C ALA A 133 6.00 -17.43 -17.36
N LEU A 134 5.21 -17.90 -18.33
CA LEU A 134 4.20 -17.08 -19.02
C LEU A 134 3.05 -16.67 -18.10
N ALA A 135 2.62 -17.55 -17.19
CA ALA A 135 1.55 -17.28 -16.23
C ALA A 135 2.01 -16.41 -15.04
N PHE A 136 3.32 -16.29 -14.80
CA PHE A 136 3.88 -15.66 -13.61
C PHE A 136 3.41 -14.23 -13.38
N GLU A 137 3.40 -13.40 -14.44
CA GLU A 137 2.97 -11.99 -14.36
C GLU A 137 1.54 -11.88 -13.80
N GLN A 138 0.62 -12.70 -14.31
CA GLN A 138 -0.77 -12.70 -13.83
C GLN A 138 -0.87 -13.15 -12.37
N LEU A 139 -0.08 -14.14 -11.95
CA LEU A 139 -0.06 -14.63 -10.58
C LEU A 139 0.53 -13.59 -9.61
N ALA A 140 1.62 -12.93 -10.00
CA ALA A 140 2.26 -11.88 -9.21
C ALA A 140 1.33 -10.66 -9.05
N GLU A 141 0.62 -10.25 -10.10
CA GLU A 141 -0.36 -9.16 -10.01
C GLU A 141 -1.56 -9.50 -9.11
N ALA A 142 -2.01 -10.76 -9.11
CA ALA A 142 -3.06 -11.23 -8.19
C ALA A 142 -2.61 -11.24 -6.73
N GLU A 143 -1.35 -11.62 -6.46
CA GLU A 143 -0.74 -11.54 -5.13
C GLU A 143 -0.60 -10.10 -4.67
N TYR A 144 -0.06 -9.21 -5.51
CA TYR A 144 -0.02 -7.77 -5.24
C TYR A 144 -1.40 -7.22 -4.87
N ALA A 145 -2.44 -7.52 -5.66
CA ALA A 145 -3.78 -7.03 -5.39
C ALA A 145 -4.32 -7.53 -4.03
N THR A 146 -3.99 -8.78 -3.68
CA THR A 146 -4.37 -9.39 -2.40
C THR A 146 -3.66 -8.70 -1.23
N GLU A 147 -2.33 -8.55 -1.29
CA GLU A 147 -1.55 -7.93 -0.21
C GLU A 147 -1.84 -6.43 -0.08
N ARG A 148 -1.98 -5.72 -1.20
CA ARG A 148 -2.37 -4.30 -1.20
C ARG A 148 -3.72 -4.10 -0.52
N LYS A 149 -4.70 -4.96 -0.81
CA LYS A 149 -6.02 -4.90 -0.18
C LYS A 149 -5.96 -5.20 1.32
N LYS A 150 -5.06 -6.09 1.77
CA LYS A 150 -4.83 -6.32 3.22
C LYS A 150 -4.28 -5.07 3.90
N ILE A 151 -3.26 -4.44 3.31
CA ILE A 151 -2.69 -3.18 3.82
C ILE A 151 -3.77 -2.10 3.88
N GLU A 152 -4.54 -1.95 2.81
CA GLU A 152 -5.66 -1.00 2.75
C GLU A 152 -6.67 -1.25 3.89
N ASN A 153 -7.10 -2.48 4.09
CA ASN A 153 -8.02 -2.84 5.17
C ASN A 153 -7.45 -2.56 6.56
N THR A 154 -6.16 -2.87 6.79
CA THR A 154 -5.47 -2.58 8.05
C THR A 154 -5.45 -1.08 8.30
N VAL A 155 -5.11 -0.26 7.30
CA VAL A 155 -5.10 1.18 7.50
C VAL A 155 -6.51 1.72 7.71
N ARG A 156 -7.51 1.35 6.89
CA ARG A 156 -8.92 1.74 7.09
C ARG A 156 -9.40 1.44 8.52
N SER A 157 -9.05 0.26 9.04
CA SER A 157 -9.40 -0.16 10.40
C SER A 157 -8.72 0.69 11.48
N ALA A 158 -7.47 1.12 11.25
CA ALA A 158 -6.75 2.03 12.14
C ALA A 158 -7.27 3.47 12.06
N LEU A 159 -7.72 3.91 10.87
CA LEU A 159 -8.26 5.25 10.65
C LEU A 159 -9.60 5.44 11.36
N LYS A 160 -10.53 4.50 11.20
CA LYS A 160 -11.90 4.61 11.72
C LYS A 160 -12.00 5.12 13.17
N PRO A 161 -11.29 4.56 14.17
CA PRO A 161 -11.38 5.06 15.55
C PRO A 161 -10.76 6.46 15.72
N ILE A 162 -9.68 6.78 14.98
CA ILE A 162 -9.08 8.13 15.00
C ILE A 162 -10.10 9.12 14.47
N LEU A 163 -10.76 8.77 13.37
CA LEU A 163 -11.72 9.62 12.70
C LEU A 163 -12.96 9.90 13.55
N SER A 164 -13.51 8.84 14.16
CA SER A 164 -14.64 8.97 15.08
C SER A 164 -14.31 9.84 16.30
N LYS A 165 -13.11 9.68 16.88
CA LYS A 165 -12.64 10.56 17.97
C LYS A 165 -12.48 12.01 17.51
N GLY A 166 -12.00 12.22 16.27
CA GLY A 166 -11.92 13.54 15.66
C GLY A 166 -13.29 14.22 15.61
N VAL A 167 -14.31 13.52 15.09
CA VAL A 167 -15.70 14.03 15.05
C VAL A 167 -16.22 14.37 16.45
N GLN A 168 -15.98 13.52 17.44
CA GLN A 168 -16.38 13.79 18.83
C GLN A 168 -15.72 15.05 19.40
N LYS A 169 -14.46 15.32 19.05
CA LYS A 169 -13.77 16.55 19.46
C LYS A 169 -14.32 17.78 18.72
N VAL A 170 -14.78 17.65 17.48
CA VAL A 170 -15.52 18.74 16.80
C VAL A 170 -16.84 19.02 17.49
N ASP A 171 -17.57 17.99 17.93
CA ASP A 171 -18.83 18.15 18.66
C ASP A 171 -18.64 18.81 20.02
N LEU A 172 -17.60 18.43 20.75
CA LEU A 172 -17.21 19.10 21.99
C LEU A 172 -16.92 20.59 21.73
N PHE A 173 -16.19 20.91 20.67
CA PHE A 173 -15.87 22.29 20.32
C PHE A 173 -17.12 23.12 19.98
N LEU A 174 -18.05 22.56 19.19
CA LEU A 174 -19.31 23.22 18.88
C LEU A 174 -20.16 23.46 20.14
N SER A 175 -20.18 22.50 21.07
CA SER A 175 -20.85 22.63 22.36
C SER A 175 -20.20 23.73 23.21
N ASP A 176 -18.88 23.73 23.33
CA ASP A 176 -18.14 24.71 24.12
C ASP A 176 -18.33 26.14 23.57
N ILE A 177 -18.37 26.32 22.23
CA ILE A 177 -18.68 27.62 21.60
C ILE A 177 -20.10 28.06 21.99
N ALA A 178 -21.08 27.15 21.96
CA ALA A 178 -22.45 27.48 22.33
C ALA A 178 -22.56 27.88 23.81
N THR A 179 -21.89 27.17 24.71
CA THR A 179 -21.82 27.50 26.15
C THR A 179 -21.13 28.84 26.40
N PHE A 180 -20.01 29.11 25.72
CA PHE A 180 -19.32 30.39 25.86
C PHE A 180 -20.14 31.54 25.27
N LYS A 181 -20.90 31.30 24.20
CA LYS A 181 -21.79 32.30 23.61
C LYS A 181 -22.98 32.65 24.50
N SER A 182 -23.53 31.69 25.24
CA SER A 182 -24.63 31.94 26.19
C SER A 182 -24.13 32.51 27.53
N SER A 183 -22.89 32.22 27.92
CA SER A 183 -22.27 32.72 29.16
C SER A 183 -20.79 33.05 28.93
N PRO A 184 -20.48 34.27 28.46
CA PRO A 184 -19.12 34.69 28.10
C PRO A 184 -18.27 35.00 29.34
N THR A 185 -17.86 33.97 30.07
CA THR A 185 -17.00 34.11 31.25
C THR A 185 -15.56 33.72 30.92
N LYS A 186 -14.60 34.28 31.65
CA LYS A 186 -13.18 33.88 31.57
C LYS A 186 -13.00 32.37 31.79
N GLN A 187 -13.76 31.77 32.71
CA GLN A 187 -13.72 30.32 32.95
C GLN A 187 -14.16 29.52 31.73
N ASN A 188 -15.23 29.92 31.05
CA ASN A 188 -15.72 29.24 29.84
C ASN A 188 -14.77 29.43 28.65
N LEU A 189 -14.13 30.60 28.52
CA LEU A 189 -13.05 30.82 27.55
C LEU A 189 -11.84 29.93 27.83
N LEU A 190 -11.40 29.82 29.09
CA LEU A 190 -10.28 28.95 29.46
C LEU A 190 -10.58 27.48 29.23
N LYS A 191 -11.82 27.03 29.44
CA LYS A 191 -12.26 25.65 29.12
C LYS A 191 -12.15 25.34 27.62
N LEU A 192 -12.47 26.30 26.75
CA LEU A 192 -12.28 26.17 25.30
C LEU A 192 -10.80 26.03 24.94
N ALA A 193 -9.96 26.84 25.58
CA ALA A 193 -8.58 27.10 25.23
C ALA A 193 -7.56 26.09 25.78
N THR A 194 -7.83 25.51 26.95
CA THR A 194 -6.83 24.75 27.74
C THR A 194 -7.20 23.28 27.92
N GLY A 195 -6.24 22.47 28.36
CA GLY A 195 -6.47 21.06 28.70
C GLY A 195 -6.96 20.21 27.52
N ASP A 196 -8.07 19.52 27.72
CA ASP A 196 -8.77 18.66 26.74
C ASP A 196 -9.88 19.38 25.96
N GLY A 197 -9.96 20.72 26.14
CA GLY A 197 -11.00 21.59 25.60
C GLY A 197 -11.19 21.50 24.09
N GLY A 198 -12.39 21.84 23.64
CA GLY A 198 -12.81 21.69 22.25
C GLY A 198 -11.87 22.35 21.23
N ALA A 199 -11.32 23.53 21.50
CA ALA A 199 -10.49 24.25 20.53
C ALA A 199 -9.11 23.61 20.30
N ARG A 200 -8.44 23.17 21.37
CA ARG A 200 -7.14 22.47 21.28
C ARG A 200 -7.31 21.07 20.70
N GLY A 201 -8.35 20.36 21.15
CA GLY A 201 -8.73 19.06 20.60
C GLY A 201 -8.99 19.15 19.09
N TYR A 202 -9.82 20.11 18.67
CA TYR A 202 -10.10 20.41 17.27
C TYR A 202 -8.81 20.65 16.47
N CYS A 203 -7.97 21.62 16.88
CA CYS A 203 -6.75 21.95 16.14
C CYS A 203 -5.75 20.80 16.02
N THR A 204 -5.59 20.00 17.08
CA THR A 204 -4.71 18.83 17.08
C THR A 204 -5.22 17.78 16.11
N GLN A 205 -6.52 17.53 16.13
CA GLN A 205 -7.16 16.62 15.20
C GLN A 205 -6.91 17.10 13.78
N CYS A 206 -7.23 18.35 13.45
CA CYS A 206 -7.09 18.92 12.11
C CYS A 206 -5.69 18.72 11.49
N LYS A 207 -4.62 18.88 12.29
CA LYS A 207 -3.24 18.60 11.85
C LYS A 207 -2.99 17.12 11.60
N ASN A 208 -3.45 16.26 12.51
CA ASN A 208 -3.31 14.81 12.36
C ASN A 208 -4.06 14.31 11.13
N TRP A 209 -5.24 14.87 10.83
CA TRP A 209 -6.06 14.47 9.69
C TRP A 209 -5.41 14.69 8.33
N ASP A 210 -4.76 15.84 8.09
CA ASP A 210 -4.11 16.09 6.79
C ASP A 210 -2.96 15.11 6.58
N GLN A 211 -2.16 14.89 7.63
CA GLN A 211 -1.04 13.95 7.59
C GLN A 211 -1.50 12.51 7.38
N ILE A 212 -2.61 12.13 8.01
CA ILE A 212 -3.18 10.79 7.95
C ILE A 212 -3.82 10.51 6.59
N LEU A 213 -4.55 11.47 6.01
CA LEU A 213 -5.27 11.29 4.75
C LEU A 213 -4.39 11.52 3.51
N LYS A 214 -3.16 12.02 3.68
CA LYS A 214 -2.21 12.22 2.57
C LYS A 214 -1.90 10.94 1.81
N ASP A 215 -1.89 9.81 2.51
CA ASP A 215 -1.61 8.49 1.93
C ASP A 215 -2.86 7.83 1.29
N PHE A 216 -4.02 8.50 1.35
CA PHE A 216 -5.31 8.00 0.86
C PHE A 216 -6.00 9.04 -0.05
N PRO A 217 -5.40 9.39 -1.20
CA PRO A 217 -5.97 10.37 -2.13
C PRO A 217 -7.39 9.98 -2.59
N GLU A 218 -7.68 8.69 -2.71
CA GLU A 218 -9.02 8.19 -3.06
C GLU A 218 -10.09 8.45 -1.99
N ILE A 219 -9.68 8.67 -0.74
CA ILE A 219 -10.56 9.03 0.37
C ILE A 219 -10.58 10.55 0.54
N ARG A 220 -9.42 11.20 0.41
CA ARG A 220 -9.21 12.63 0.60
C ARG A 220 -9.83 13.45 -0.52
N ASP A 221 -9.50 13.16 -1.77
CA ASP A 221 -9.80 14.03 -2.93
C ASP A 221 -11.29 14.14 -3.26
N PRO A 222 -12.13 13.09 -3.08
CA PRO A 222 -13.58 13.24 -3.23
C PRO A 222 -14.20 14.20 -2.21
N VAL A 223 -13.60 14.30 -1.03
CA VAL A 223 -14.11 15.10 0.10
C VAL A 223 -13.51 16.52 0.10
N PHE A 224 -12.23 16.65 -0.25
CA PHE A 224 -11.48 17.89 -0.24
C PHE A 224 -11.08 18.29 -1.67
N LYS A 225 -11.93 19.08 -2.35
CA LYS A 225 -11.61 19.66 -3.67
C LYS A 225 -10.90 21.01 -3.50
N GLY A 226 -9.62 21.12 -3.90
CA GLY A 226 -8.88 22.39 -3.95
C GLY A 226 -7.58 22.43 -3.15
N LYS A 227 -6.98 23.63 -3.00
CA LYS A 227 -5.70 23.83 -2.29
C LYS A 227 -5.91 23.85 -0.78
N ALA A 228 -5.34 22.83 -0.13
CA ALA A 228 -5.07 22.68 1.29
C ALA A 228 -6.27 22.70 2.26
N MET A 229 -6.22 21.75 3.19
CA MET A 229 -6.91 21.75 4.49
C MET A 229 -6.87 23.14 5.16
N ASP A 230 -5.83 23.94 4.93
CA ASP A 230 -5.66 25.32 5.39
C ASP A 230 -6.82 26.26 5.03
N THR A 231 -7.59 25.99 3.97
CA THR A 231 -8.77 26.77 3.59
C THR A 231 -9.96 26.54 4.53
N TYR A 232 -10.03 25.38 5.18
CA TYR A 232 -10.99 25.06 6.25
C TYR A 232 -10.45 25.42 7.64
N PHE A 233 -9.16 25.77 7.75
CA PHE A 233 -8.45 26.02 9.00
C PHE A 233 -7.96 27.45 9.30
N PRO A 234 -8.58 28.55 8.81
CA PRO A 234 -8.29 29.88 9.34
C PRO A 234 -9.51 30.45 10.12
N PRO A 235 -9.40 30.84 11.41
CA PRO A 235 -8.27 30.73 12.33
C PRO A 235 -8.71 30.39 13.78
N VAL A 236 -8.69 29.11 14.17
CA VAL A 236 -8.59 28.78 15.62
C VAL A 236 -7.12 28.94 16.10
N ARG A 237 -6.17 29.12 15.16
CA ARG A 237 -4.77 29.48 15.47
C ARG A 237 -4.65 30.87 16.12
N GLU A 238 -5.51 31.81 15.76
CA GLU A 238 -5.58 33.14 16.41
C GLU A 238 -6.19 33.06 17.81
N TYR A 239 -6.94 31.98 18.07
CA TYR A 239 -7.50 31.64 19.37
C TYR A 239 -6.58 30.74 20.15
N GLY A 240 -5.27 30.99 20.16
CA GLY A 240 -4.33 30.35 21.07
C GLY A 240 -4.49 28.85 21.31
N ALA A 241 -4.97 28.09 20.33
CA ALA A 241 -5.03 26.65 20.42
C ALA A 241 -3.59 26.19 20.28
N ASN A 242 -2.96 25.85 21.42
CA ASN A 242 -1.52 25.65 21.70
C ASN A 242 -0.81 26.81 22.42
N HIS A 243 -1.51 27.87 22.81
CA HIS A 243 -0.99 28.87 23.73
C HIS A 243 -1.10 28.36 25.18
N ALA A 244 -0.08 28.69 25.97
CA ALA A 244 -0.13 28.47 27.41
C ALA A 244 -1.23 29.37 28.02
N PRO A 245 -1.85 28.99 29.16
CA PRO A 245 -2.96 29.72 29.75
C PRO A 245 -2.68 31.23 29.95
N ASN A 246 -1.43 31.60 30.24
CA ASN A 246 -0.99 32.99 30.39
C ASN A 246 -1.14 33.84 29.12
N LYS A 247 -0.94 33.26 27.93
CA LYS A 247 -1.09 33.99 26.66
C LYS A 247 -2.52 34.43 26.38
N TRP A 248 -3.51 33.75 26.96
CA TRP A 248 -4.91 34.16 26.87
C TRP A 248 -5.22 35.37 27.73
N GLU A 249 -4.64 35.41 28.91
CA GLU A 249 -4.72 36.58 29.78
C GLU A 249 -4.01 37.77 29.13
N GLU A 250 -2.85 37.56 28.51
CA GLU A 250 -2.15 38.58 27.73
C GLU A 250 -3.02 39.11 26.58
N MET A 251 -3.70 38.25 25.82
CA MET A 251 -4.59 38.69 24.72
C MET A 251 -5.80 39.48 25.22
N LEU A 252 -6.43 39.05 26.33
CA LEU A 252 -7.54 39.80 26.94
C LEU A 252 -7.07 41.16 27.46
N GLN A 253 -5.93 41.18 28.17
CA GLN A 253 -5.32 42.43 28.66
C GLN A 253 -4.95 43.37 27.52
N ASP A 254 -4.42 42.85 26.41
CA ASP A 254 -4.08 43.63 25.22
C ASP A 254 -5.33 44.28 24.60
N GLN A 255 -6.45 43.56 24.52
CA GLN A 255 -7.71 44.15 24.05
C GLN A 255 -8.25 45.21 25.00
N MET A 256 -8.21 44.95 26.31
CA MET A 256 -8.64 45.92 27.32
C MET A 256 -7.80 47.20 27.25
N GLN A 257 -6.47 47.07 27.16
CA GLN A 257 -5.54 48.20 27.12
C GLN A 257 -5.57 48.97 25.81
N LYS A 258 -5.58 48.29 24.66
CA LYS A 258 -5.52 48.95 23.33
C LYS A 258 -6.85 49.50 22.86
N ARG A 259 -7.97 48.88 23.27
CA ARG A 259 -9.31 49.25 22.78
C ARG A 259 -10.17 49.93 23.84
N GLY A 260 -9.67 50.09 25.07
CA GLY A 260 -10.42 50.68 26.18
C GLY A 260 -11.64 49.84 26.56
N GLN A 261 -11.58 48.53 26.33
CA GLN A 261 -12.70 47.62 26.55
C GLN A 261 -12.69 47.07 27.97
N THR A 262 -13.87 46.84 28.52
CA THR A 262 -14.03 46.04 29.74
C THR A 262 -13.73 44.57 29.45
N GLU A 263 -13.44 43.78 30.49
CA GLU A 263 -13.22 42.34 30.34
C GLU A 263 -14.45 41.64 29.73
N ASP A 264 -15.65 42.02 30.17
CA ASP A 264 -16.92 41.48 29.64
C ASP A 264 -17.12 41.80 28.16
N GLU A 265 -16.78 43.02 27.72
CA GLU A 265 -16.82 43.40 26.30
C GLU A 265 -15.83 42.60 25.47
N ALA A 266 -14.62 42.38 25.97
CA ALA A 266 -13.60 41.57 25.32
C ALA A 266 -14.05 40.09 25.21
N LEU A 267 -14.58 39.51 26.28
CA LEU A 267 -15.14 38.15 26.31
C LEU A 267 -16.34 38.01 25.36
N GLN A 268 -17.24 38.99 25.33
CA GLN A 268 -18.40 39.00 24.44
C GLN A 268 -18.01 39.12 22.96
N MET A 269 -17.00 39.94 22.64
CA MET A 269 -16.43 40.01 21.30
C MET A 269 -15.85 38.66 20.88
N HIS A 270 -15.13 38.01 21.79
CA HIS A 270 -14.56 36.70 21.54
C HIS A 270 -15.65 35.65 21.27
N ALA A 271 -16.66 35.57 22.12
CA ALA A 271 -17.80 34.67 21.94
C ALA A 271 -18.52 34.90 20.59
N ASN A 272 -18.70 36.15 20.18
CA ASN A 272 -19.30 36.51 18.89
C ASN A 272 -18.45 36.07 17.71
N PHE A 273 -17.13 36.23 17.81
CA PHE A 273 -16.20 35.80 16.78
C PHE A 273 -16.27 34.28 16.58
N LEU A 274 -16.19 33.48 17.66
CA LEU A 274 -16.28 32.02 17.58
C LEU A 274 -17.64 31.56 17.03
N ALA A 275 -18.73 32.21 17.43
CA ALA A 275 -20.06 31.90 16.91
C ALA A 275 -20.15 32.08 15.38
N LYS A 276 -19.45 33.08 14.80
CA LYS A 276 -19.38 33.27 13.34
C LYS A 276 -18.66 32.13 12.61
N GLN A 277 -17.80 31.38 13.29
CA GLN A 277 -17.06 30.25 12.71
C GLN A 277 -17.86 28.93 12.71
N VAL A 278 -18.96 28.85 13.47
CA VAL A 278 -19.78 27.63 13.62
C VAL A 278 -20.22 27.01 12.27
N PRO A 279 -20.67 27.79 11.26
CA PRO A 279 -21.06 27.21 9.97
C PRO A 279 -19.92 26.44 9.28
N GLU A 280 -18.71 27.00 9.26
CA GLU A 280 -17.54 26.35 8.65
C GLU A 280 -17.08 25.13 9.47
N ILE A 281 -17.12 25.21 10.80
CA ILE A 281 -16.83 24.04 11.68
C ILE A 281 -17.82 22.90 11.42
N LYS A 282 -19.11 23.20 11.24
CA LYS A 282 -20.13 22.20 10.88
C LYS A 282 -19.92 21.61 9.49
N LYS A 283 -19.53 22.43 8.51
CA LYS A 283 -19.17 21.98 7.17
C LYS A 283 -17.97 21.02 7.21
N PHE A 284 -16.94 21.36 7.99
CA PHE A 284 -15.80 20.48 8.24
C PHE A 284 -16.22 19.17 8.91
N LYS A 285 -17.09 19.20 9.93
CA LYS A 285 -17.68 17.99 10.52
C LYS A 285 -18.37 17.11 9.46
N GLY A 286 -19.12 17.73 8.55
CA GLY A 286 -19.75 17.05 7.40
C GLY A 286 -18.73 16.29 6.55
N HIS A 287 -17.64 16.95 6.18
CA HIS A 287 -16.53 16.31 5.46
C HIS A 287 -15.94 15.11 6.23
N LEU A 288 -15.72 15.22 7.54
CA LEU A 288 -15.23 14.09 8.35
C LEU A 288 -16.21 12.91 8.38
N LEU A 289 -17.52 13.20 8.46
CA LEU A 289 -18.55 12.17 8.42
C LEU A 289 -18.62 11.49 7.04
N ASP A 290 -18.40 12.23 5.97
CA ASP A 290 -18.35 11.66 4.62
C ASP A 290 -17.12 10.77 4.43
N VAL A 291 -15.95 11.18 4.95
CA VAL A 291 -14.76 10.30 5.02
C VAL A 291 -15.05 9.02 5.80
N LEU A 292 -15.72 9.12 6.95
CA LEU A 292 -16.11 7.96 7.75
C LEU A 292 -17.05 6.99 7.01
N LYS A 293 -17.95 7.51 6.16
CA LYS A 293 -18.82 6.67 5.30
C LYS A 293 -18.03 5.96 4.20
N VAL A 294 -16.96 6.56 3.68
CA VAL A 294 -16.10 5.95 2.66
C VAL A 294 -15.20 4.87 3.27
N ILE A 295 -14.84 5.00 4.54
CA ILE A 295 -13.99 4.04 5.26
C ILE A 295 -14.79 2.88 5.88
N GLY A 296 -16.02 3.16 6.33
CA GLY A 296 -16.89 2.22 7.05
C GLY A 296 -17.59 1.21 6.16
#